data_AF-A0A4Q8QBG1-F1
#
_entry.id   AF-A0A4Q8QBG1-F1
#
_cell.length_a   1.000
_cell.length_b   1.000
_cell.length_c   1.000
_cell.angle_alpha   90.00
_cell.angle_beta   90.00
_cell.angle_gamma   90.00
#
_symmetry.space_group_name_H-M   'P 1'
#
loop_
_entity.id
_entity.type
_entity.pdbx_description
1 polymer ?
#
loop_
_entity_poly.entity_id
_entity_poly.type
_entity_poly.pdbx_seq_one_letter_code
_entity_poly.pdbx_strand_id
1 'polypeptide(L)'
;MKERPVLILAIVLTLIVEVILMVLVYNKIGGERLPFQIGRFLFQLICIFLILTSKSNIALFLFAGYHLVSGLFGLYSSNSTEFLGQMLIGYHFIIGLIIYFHDWIESKMGVKNVG
;
A
#
# COMPACT_ATOMS: atom_id res chain seq x y z
N MET A 1 12.49 -8.24 12.40
CA MET A 1 12.15 -7.12 11.50
C MET A 1 12.55 -5.72 12.00
N LYS A 2 13.20 -5.57 13.17
CA LYS A 2 13.89 -4.31 13.54
C LYS A 2 14.96 -3.87 12.51
N GLU A 3 15.19 -4.69 11.49
CA GLU A 3 16.14 -4.54 10.38
C GLU A 3 15.54 -3.92 9.12
N ARG A 4 14.20 -3.76 9.02
CA ARG A 4 13.52 -3.20 7.82
C ARG A 4 12.56 -2.04 8.15
N PRO A 5 13.08 -0.93 8.72
CA PRO A 5 12.24 0.15 9.22
C PRO A 5 11.40 0.85 8.15
N VAL A 6 11.90 1.00 6.92
CA VAL A 6 11.19 1.66 5.82
C VAL A 6 10.01 0.80 5.38
N LEU A 7 10.21 -0.51 5.25
CA LEU A 7 9.13 -1.43 4.88
C LEU A 7 8.02 -1.44 5.94
N ILE A 8 8.38 -1.49 7.23
CA ILE A 8 7.40 -1.44 8.32
C ILE A 8 6.61 -0.14 8.28
N LEU A 9 7.28 1.00 8.13
CA LEU A 9 6.61 2.30 8.07
C LEU A 9 5.66 2.35 6.86
N ALA A 10 6.09 1.87 5.70
CA ALA A 10 5.24 1.80 4.52
C ALA A 10 4.00 0.95 4.75
N ILE A 11 4.13 -0.22 5.38
CA ILE A 11 3.00 -1.11 5.74
C ILE A 11 2.02 -0.42 6.69
N VAL A 12 2.51 0.31 7.69
CA VAL A 12 1.64 1.05 8.62
C VAL A 12 0.86 2.14 7.87
N LEU A 13 1.54 2.90 7.01
CA LEU A 13 0.90 3.94 6.22
C LEU A 13 -0.15 3.36 5.27
N THR A 14 0.10 2.22 4.62
CA THR A 14 -0.90 1.59 3.72
C THR A 14 -2.12 1.11 4.47
N LEU A 15 -1.98 0.64 5.71
CA LEU A 15 -3.13 0.28 6.55
C LEU A 15 -3.96 1.52 6.92
N ILE A 16 -3.31 2.62 7.31
CA ILE A 16 -4.00 3.87 7.65
C ILE A 16 -4.78 4.40 6.44
N VAL A 17 -4.13 4.46 5.27
CA VAL A 17 -4.77 4.96 4.04
C VAL A 17 -5.90 4.06 3.58
N GLU A 18 -5.77 2.74 3.68
CA GLU A 18 -6.85 1.82 3.29
C GLU A 18 -8.09 1.99 4.19
N VAL A 19 -7.90 2.17 5.50
CA VAL A 19 -9.01 2.47 6.42
C VAL A 19 -9.68 3.80 6.07
N ILE A 20 -8.91 4.84 5.76
CA ILE A 20 -9.45 6.14 5.31
C ILE A 20 -10.27 5.94 4.02
N LEU A 21 -9.74 5.20 3.04
CA LEU A 21 -10.44 4.91 1.79
C LEU A 21 -11.75 4.17 2.01
N MET A 22 -11.78 3.19 2.91
CA MET A 22 -13.00 2.47 3.26
C MET A 22 -14.08 3.40 3.81
N VAL A 23 -13.71 4.31 4.73
CA VAL A 23 -14.63 5.30 5.30
C VAL A 23 -15.12 6.27 4.22
N LEU A 24 -14.23 6.80 3.38
CA LEU A 24 -14.59 7.74 2.31
C LEU A 24 -15.54 7.08 1.28
N VAL A 25 -15.27 5.84 0.90
CA VAL A 25 -16.10 5.10 -0.06
C VAL A 25 -17.46 4.79 0.52
N TYR A 26 -17.52 4.37 1.78
CA TYR A 26 -18.77 4.14 2.48
C TYR A 26 -19.61 5.43 2.58
N ASN A 27 -18.99 6.56 2.92
CA ASN A 27 -19.70 7.83 2.99
C ASN A 27 -20.19 8.33 1.62
N LYS A 28 -19.47 8.04 0.53
CA LYS A 28 -19.81 8.53 -0.82
C LYS A 28 -20.82 7.65 -1.57
N ILE A 29 -20.73 6.33 -1.42
CA ILE A 29 -21.48 5.34 -2.23
C ILE A 29 -22.24 4.32 -1.35
N GLY A 30 -22.10 4.40 -0.03
CA GLY A 30 -22.76 3.48 0.90
C GLY A 30 -22.14 2.08 0.92
N GLY A 31 -22.93 1.11 1.40
CA GLY A 31 -22.50 -0.28 1.58
C GLY A 31 -22.26 -1.06 0.28
N GLU A 32 -22.71 -0.57 -0.88
CA GLU A 32 -22.65 -1.29 -2.15
C GLU A 32 -21.22 -1.63 -2.58
N ARG A 33 -20.26 -0.74 -2.30
CA ARG A 33 -18.84 -0.93 -2.63
C ARG A 33 -18.05 -1.58 -1.49
N LEU A 34 -18.65 -1.75 -0.31
CA LEU A 34 -17.97 -2.26 0.86
C LEU A 34 -17.41 -3.68 0.68
N PRO A 35 -18.10 -4.65 0.04
CA PRO A 35 -17.54 -5.99 -0.19
C PRO A 35 -16.25 -5.97 -1.00
N PHE A 36 -16.17 -5.11 -2.03
CA PHE A 36 -14.95 -4.95 -2.83
C PHE A 36 -13.80 -4.38 -1.99
N GLN A 37 -14.09 -3.39 -1.15
CA GLN A 37 -13.07 -2.82 -0.25
C GLN A 37 -12.61 -3.81 0.82
N ILE A 38 -13.52 -4.62 1.37
CA ILE A 38 -13.17 -5.70 2.30
C ILE A 38 -12.26 -6.72 1.59
N GLY A 39 -12.57 -7.11 0.35
CA GLY A 39 -11.72 -8.01 -0.43
C GLY A 39 -10.30 -7.48 -0.64
N ARG A 40 -10.18 -6.20 -1.04
CA ARG A 40 -8.89 -5.50 -1.13
C ARG A 40 -8.13 -5.48 0.20
N PHE A 41 -8.81 -5.10 1.28
CA PHE A 41 -8.22 -5.04 2.61
C PHE A 41 -7.72 -6.42 3.07
N LEU A 42 -8.50 -7.48 2.84
CA LEU A 42 -8.10 -8.86 3.14
C LEU A 42 -6.87 -9.29 2.34
N PHE A 43 -6.83 -9.00 1.03
CA PHE A 43 -5.64 -9.28 0.22
C PHE A 43 -4.39 -8.59 0.78
N GLN A 44 -4.51 -7.31 1.15
CA GLN A 44 -3.45 -6.56 1.80
C GLN A 44 -3.03 -7.19 3.14
N LEU A 45 -3.98 -7.59 3.99
CA LEU A 45 -3.67 -8.26 5.26
C LEU A 45 -2.95 -9.59 5.07
N ILE A 46 -3.37 -10.40 4.09
CA ILE A 46 -2.69 -11.67 3.76
C ILE A 46 -1.25 -11.41 3.31
N CYS A 47 -1.04 -10.43 2.43
CA CYS A 47 0.30 -10.05 1.98
C CYS A 47 1.16 -9.59 3.16
N ILE A 48 0.63 -8.69 3.99
CA ILE A 48 1.32 -8.20 5.20
C ILE A 48 1.67 -9.37 6.10
N PHE A 49 0.73 -10.26 6.41
CA PHE A 49 0.98 -11.42 7.26
C PHE A 49 2.15 -12.27 6.73
N LEU A 50 2.16 -12.59 5.43
CA LEU A 50 3.24 -13.37 4.81
C LEU A 50 4.59 -12.63 4.78
N ILE A 51 4.57 -11.30 4.61
CA ILE A 51 5.78 -10.45 4.69
C ILE A 51 6.33 -10.48 6.12
N LEU A 52 5.48 -10.30 7.14
CA LEU A 52 5.94 -10.17 8.52
C LEU A 52 6.36 -11.49 9.15
N THR A 53 5.68 -12.59 8.83
CA THR A 53 5.92 -13.90 9.46
C THR A 53 6.93 -14.75 8.71
N SER A 54 6.86 -14.78 7.38
CA SER A 54 7.68 -15.67 6.55
C SER A 54 8.74 -14.94 5.71
N LYS A 55 8.84 -13.61 5.81
CA LYS A 55 9.71 -12.77 4.96
C LYS A 55 9.51 -13.08 3.46
N SER A 56 8.27 -13.33 3.05
CA SER A 56 7.96 -13.79 1.69
C SER A 56 8.20 -12.70 0.65
N ASN A 57 9.19 -12.91 -0.23
CA ASN A 57 9.48 -12.02 -1.36
C ASN A 57 8.34 -12.01 -2.40
N ILE A 58 7.62 -13.13 -2.56
CA ILE A 58 6.47 -13.20 -3.46
C ILE A 58 5.34 -12.30 -2.91
N ALA A 59 5.06 -12.38 -1.62
CA ALA A 59 4.06 -11.51 -0.99
C ALA A 59 4.47 -10.04 -1.08
N LEU A 60 5.76 -9.73 -0.88
CA LEU A 60 6.28 -8.38 -1.04
C LEU A 60 6.11 -7.85 -2.48
N PHE A 61 6.43 -8.68 -3.48
CA PHE A 61 6.27 -8.32 -4.89
C PHE A 61 4.79 -8.09 -5.24
N LEU A 62 3.90 -8.98 -4.81
CA LEU A 62 2.46 -8.83 -5.01
C LEU A 62 1.92 -7.58 -4.30
N PHE A 63 2.40 -7.28 -3.10
CA PHE A 63 1.99 -6.13 -2.32
C PHE A 63 2.41 -4.81 -2.98
N ALA A 64 3.66 -4.71 -3.41
CA ALA A 64 4.16 -3.56 -4.17
C ALA A 64 3.42 -3.41 -5.50
N GLY A 65 3.28 -4.52 -6.23
CA GLY A 65 2.57 -4.58 -7.52
C GLY A 65 1.13 -4.12 -7.39
N TYR A 66 0.40 -4.58 -6.37
CA TYR A 66 -0.96 -4.16 -6.09
C TYR A 66 -1.09 -2.63 -5.94
N HIS A 67 -0.19 -2.00 -5.18
CA HIS A 67 -0.22 -0.55 -4.97
C HIS A 67 0.17 0.22 -6.25
N LEU A 68 1.19 -0.25 -6.99
CA LEU A 68 1.57 0.34 -8.27
C LEU A 68 0.44 0.27 -9.29
N VAL A 69 -0.16 -0.91 -9.45
CA VAL A 69 -1.28 -1.15 -10.36
C VAL A 69 -2.47 -0.29 -9.94
N SER A 70 -2.83 -0.25 -8.65
CA SER A 70 -3.92 0.61 -8.15
C SER A 70 -3.68 2.09 -8.44
N GLY A 71 -2.44 2.57 -8.25
CA GLY A 71 -2.05 3.94 -8.60
C GLY A 71 -2.16 4.22 -10.11
N LEU A 72 -1.63 3.31 -10.95
CA LEU A 72 -1.69 3.45 -12.41
C LEU A 72 -3.12 3.43 -12.95
N PHE A 73 -3.95 2.51 -12.48
CA PHE A 73 -5.38 2.47 -12.83
C PHE A 73 -6.10 3.73 -12.34
N GLY A 74 -5.75 4.25 -11.15
CA GLY A 74 -6.25 5.52 -10.64
C GLY A 74 -5.91 6.71 -11.56
N LEU A 75 -4.67 6.78 -12.04
CA LEU A 75 -4.22 7.79 -12.99
C LEU A 75 -4.92 7.66 -14.35
N TYR A 76 -5.10 6.44 -14.85
CA TYR A 76 -5.76 6.20 -16.14
C TYR A 76 -7.26 6.54 -16.10
N SER A 77 -7.92 6.27 -14.97
CA SER A 77 -9.37 6.47 -14.79
C SER A 77 -9.74 7.87 -14.31
N SER A 78 -8.78 8.81 -14.18
CA SER A 78 -9.02 10.07 -13.49
C SER A 78 -9.90 11.03 -14.29
N ASN A 79 -11.21 10.99 -14.01
CA ASN A 79 -12.14 12.13 -14.10
C ASN A 79 -12.29 12.86 -12.74
N SER A 80 -11.49 12.48 -11.74
CA SER A 80 -11.51 13.04 -10.38
C SER A 80 -10.83 14.42 -10.34
N THR A 81 -11.64 15.48 -10.29
CA THR A 81 -11.17 16.86 -10.02
C THR A 81 -10.89 17.12 -8.53
N GLU A 82 -11.31 16.22 -7.65
CA GLU A 82 -11.12 16.33 -6.21
C GLU A 82 -9.64 16.10 -5.84
N PHE A 83 -9.00 17.11 -5.26
CA PHE A 83 -7.58 17.11 -4.87
C PHE A 83 -7.21 15.91 -3.97
N LEU A 84 -8.06 15.57 -3.01
CA LEU A 84 -7.85 14.42 -2.12
C LEU A 84 -7.80 13.09 -2.89
N GLY A 85 -8.66 12.93 -3.90
CA GLY A 85 -8.66 11.73 -4.75
C GLY A 85 -7.34 11.59 -5.53
N GLN A 86 -6.84 12.69 -6.09
CA GLN A 86 -5.56 12.72 -6.79
C GLN A 86 -4.38 12.41 -5.85
N MET A 87 -4.40 12.94 -4.63
CA MET A 87 -3.41 12.62 -3.61
C MET A 87 -3.40 11.12 -3.25
N LEU A 88 -4.57 10.50 -3.11
CA LEU A 88 -4.68 9.07 -2.78
C LEU A 88 -4.20 8.17 -3.92
N ILE A 89 -4.45 8.57 -5.18
CA ILE A 89 -3.91 7.91 -6.36
C ILE A 89 -2.38 8.01 -6.37
N GLY A 90 -1.84 9.22 -6.19
CA GLY A 90 -0.39 9.45 -6.13
C GLY A 90 0.26 8.68 -4.98
N TYR A 91 -0.40 8.63 -3.82
CA TYR A 91 0.03 7.85 -2.67
C TYR A 91 0.21 6.37 -3.04
N HIS A 92 -0.78 5.72 -3.66
CA HIS A 92 -0.69 4.32 -4.02
C HIS A 92 0.47 4.03 -4.98
N PHE A 93 0.70 4.91 -5.95
CA PHE A 93 1.83 4.75 -6.85
C PHE A 93 3.17 4.91 -6.13
N ILE A 94 3.33 5.98 -5.34
CA ILE A 94 4.58 6.28 -4.62
C ILE A 94 4.88 5.20 -3.57
N ILE A 95 3.88 4.76 -2.80
CA ILE A 95 4.10 3.76 -1.76
C ILE A 95 4.46 2.40 -2.37
N GLY A 96 3.91 2.06 -3.53
CA GLY A 96 4.30 0.86 -4.28
C GLY A 96 5.78 0.89 -4.66
N LEU A 97 6.29 2.03 -5.12
CA LEU A 97 7.72 2.21 -5.39
C LEU A 97 8.57 2.11 -4.12
N ILE A 98 8.14 2.76 -3.02
CA ILE A 98 8.85 2.70 -1.74
C ILE A 98 8.95 1.26 -1.22
N ILE A 99 7.86 0.49 -1.29
CA ILE A 99 7.85 -0.92 -0.87
C ILE A 99 8.79 -1.75 -1.74
N TYR A 100 8.75 -1.56 -3.06
CA TYR A 100 9.60 -2.30 -3.99
C TYR A 100 11.10 -2.00 -3.76
N PHE A 101 11.44 -0.72 -3.57
CA PHE A 101 12.82 -0.28 -3.38
C PHE A 101 13.27 -0.17 -1.92
N HIS A 102 12.50 -0.69 -0.95
CA HIS A 102 12.77 -0.49 0.49
C HIS A 102 14.20 -0.89 0.88
N ASP A 103 14.69 -2.03 0.41
CA ASP A 103 16.04 -2.53 0.72
C ASP A 103 17.14 -1.58 0.21
N TRP A 104 16.95 -0.97 -0.96
CA TRP A 104 17.89 0.00 -1.52
C TRP A 104 17.85 1.32 -0.73
N ILE A 105 16.65 1.79 -0.36
CA ILE A 105 16.47 2.99 0.45
C ILE A 105 17.15 2.82 1.82
N GLU A 106 16.88 1.70 2.50
CA GLU A 106 17.46 1.40 3.82
C GLU A 106 18.98 1.30 3.78
N SER A 107 19.52 0.70 2.71
CA SER A 107 20.97 0.63 2.46
C SER A 107 21.57 2.03 2.28
N LYS A 108 20.91 2.90 1.50
CA LYS A 108 21.37 4.28 1.29
C LYS A 108 21.25 5.17 2.52
N MET A 109 20.30 4.90 3.38
CA MET A 109 20.13 5.61 4.66
C MET A 109 21.06 5.10 5.76
N GLY A 110 21.79 4.00 5.55
CA GLY A 110 22.64 3.39 6.58
C GLY A 110 21.86 2.78 7.76
N VAL A 111 20.55 2.55 7.59
CA VAL A 111 19.67 1.96 8.61
C VAL A 111 19.45 0.46 8.42
N LYS A 112 20.00 -0.10 7.34
CA LYS A 112 20.00 -1.54 7.09
C LYS A 112 20.90 -2.22 8.12
N ASN A 113 20.29 -2.87 9.11
CA ASN A 113 21.03 -3.76 10.01
C ASN A 113 21.42 -5.01 9.22
N VAL A 114 22.71 -5.12 8.91
CA VAL A 114 23.31 -6.31 8.31
C VAL A 114 23.55 -7.30 9.45
N GLY A 115 22.55 -8.14 9.73
CA GLY A 115 22.62 -9.27 10.65
C GLY A 115 22.75 -10.58 9.87
#